data_AF-A0A4S2RBH4-F1
#
_entry.id   AF-A0A4S2RBH4-F1
#
_cell.length_a   1.000
_cell.length_b   1.000
_cell.length_c   1.000
_cell.angle_alpha   90.00
_cell.angle_beta   90.00
_cell.angle_gamma   90.00
#
_symmetry.space_group_name_H-M   'P 1'
#
loop_
_entity.id
_entity.type
_entity.pdbx_description
1 polymer ?
#
loop_
_entity_poly.entity_id
_entity_poly.type
_entity_poly.pdbx_seq_one_letter_code
_entity_poly.pdbx_strand_id
1 'polypeptide(L)'
;MSDTSIRFRRPAVRRLPLTAPLRLARPSDMWFKPAGSVVVATAIPNLVLLSLGRLDLVMYTMAGSLCALYGHNLPYARRAGTVAAVVLGMTAGLGAALVVASLTGSAAVLIAVGALLAAGQKLLCDASRVGPPGPVIFTFVSSAALFVPQTLGQVPGHLALTLGAGAVSWLVAVVAPALIRRDGPERRATARALDAAAAHAAAPGHATRRA
;
A
#
# COMPACT_ATOMS: atom_id res chain seq x y z
N MET A 1 5.24 -51.97 -46.88
CA MET A 1 5.77 -51.81 -45.52
C MET A 1 5.38 -50.42 -45.05
N SER A 2 4.39 -50.34 -44.18
CA SER A 2 3.67 -49.12 -43.81
C SER A 2 4.12 -48.65 -42.43
N ASP A 3 4.82 -47.52 -42.34
CA ASP A 3 5.19 -46.90 -41.06
C ASP A 3 4.01 -46.06 -40.52
N THR A 4 3.28 -46.65 -39.57
CA THR A 4 2.21 -45.96 -38.85
C THR A 4 2.81 -45.20 -37.67
N SER A 5 3.04 -43.90 -37.83
CA SER A 5 3.44 -43.02 -36.73
C SER A 5 2.23 -42.66 -35.85
N ILE A 6 2.12 -43.32 -34.70
CA ILE A 6 1.08 -43.01 -33.70
C ILE A 6 1.47 -41.72 -32.96
N ARG A 7 0.82 -40.60 -33.34
CA ARG A 7 0.92 -39.34 -32.61
C ARG A 7 0.11 -39.42 -31.31
N PHE A 8 0.79 -39.51 -30.17
CA PHE A 8 0.17 -39.31 -28.86
C PHE A 8 -0.37 -37.88 -28.72
N ARG A 9 -1.70 -37.72 -28.78
CA ARG A 9 -2.35 -36.47 -28.35
C ARG A 9 -2.18 -36.33 -26.84
N ARG A 10 -1.44 -35.30 -26.41
CA ARG A 10 -1.43 -34.90 -24.99
C ARG A 10 -2.86 -34.53 -24.56
N PRO A 11 -3.36 -35.04 -23.43
CA PRO A 11 -4.70 -34.70 -22.95
C PRO A 11 -4.77 -33.19 -22.65
N ALA A 12 -5.79 -32.54 -23.19
CA ALA A 12 -6.07 -31.14 -22.91
C ALA A 12 -6.56 -31.02 -21.47
N VAL A 13 -5.66 -30.64 -20.56
CA VAL A 13 -6.01 -30.40 -19.16
C VAL A 13 -6.94 -29.18 -19.10
N ARG A 14 -8.23 -29.43 -18.87
CA ARG A 14 -9.27 -28.40 -18.73
C ARG A 14 -8.95 -27.58 -17.48
N ARG A 15 -8.31 -26.42 -17.64
CA ARG A 15 -7.98 -25.53 -16.53
C ARG A 15 -9.28 -25.06 -15.87
N LEU A 16 -9.48 -25.43 -14.61
CA LEU A 16 -10.62 -24.96 -13.83
C LEU A 16 -10.57 -23.42 -13.74
N PRO A 17 -11.67 -22.71 -14.04
CA PRO A 17 -11.70 -21.23 -14.09
C PRO A 17 -11.36 -20.56 -12.73
N LEU A 18 -11.35 -21.33 -11.64
CA LEU A 18 -11.05 -20.89 -10.28
C LEU A 18 -9.56 -21.05 -9.88
N THR A 19 -8.74 -21.70 -10.71
CA THR A 19 -7.30 -21.88 -10.39
C THR A 19 -6.48 -20.60 -10.57
N ALA A 20 -6.98 -19.63 -11.32
CA ALA A 20 -6.35 -18.33 -11.48
C ALA A 20 -6.46 -17.43 -10.24
N PRO A 21 -7.65 -17.24 -9.60
CA PRO A 21 -7.77 -16.44 -8.37
C PRO A 21 -7.16 -17.12 -7.13
N LEU A 22 -7.10 -18.45 -7.09
CA LEU A 22 -6.51 -19.19 -5.97
C LEU A 22 -4.98 -19.36 -6.09
N ARG A 23 -4.37 -18.91 -7.19
CA ARG A 23 -2.92 -18.92 -7.32
C ARG A 23 -2.33 -17.83 -6.42
N LEU A 24 -1.67 -18.28 -5.36
CA LEU A 24 -0.87 -17.40 -4.50
C LEU A 24 0.10 -16.62 -5.39
N ALA A 25 -0.05 -15.30 -5.41
CA ALA A 25 0.84 -14.43 -6.18
C ALA A 25 2.28 -14.70 -5.71
N ARG A 26 3.20 -14.84 -6.66
CA ARG A 26 4.63 -14.97 -6.34
C ARG A 26 5.02 -13.83 -5.38
N PRO A 27 5.69 -14.10 -4.26
CA PRO A 27 6.19 -13.04 -3.37
C PRO A 27 6.98 -12.06 -4.23
N SER A 28 6.66 -10.77 -4.18
CA SER A 28 7.38 -9.79 -4.98
C SER A 28 8.84 -9.77 -4.52
N ASP A 29 9.81 -9.82 -5.44
CA ASP A 29 11.25 -9.76 -5.14
C ASP A 29 11.66 -8.47 -4.38
N MET A 30 10.74 -7.52 -4.21
CA MET A 30 10.92 -6.28 -3.46
C MET A 30 10.41 -6.33 -2.01
N TRP A 31 9.88 -7.44 -1.49
CA TRP A 31 9.20 -7.46 -0.18
C TRP A 31 10.03 -6.95 1.01
N PHE A 32 11.35 -7.16 0.97
CA PHE A 32 12.27 -6.67 2.00
C PHE A 32 12.36 -5.14 2.07
N LYS A 33 12.16 -4.43 0.96
CA LYS A 33 12.30 -2.96 0.90
C LYS A 33 11.17 -2.25 1.65
N PRO A 34 9.88 -2.57 1.41
CA PRO A 34 8.78 -2.09 2.23
C PRO A 34 8.93 -2.49 3.70
N ALA A 35 9.29 -3.76 3.97
CA ALA A 35 9.42 -4.24 5.34
C ALA A 35 10.48 -3.45 6.12
N GLY A 36 11.70 -3.30 5.57
CA GLY A 36 12.77 -2.52 6.20
C GLY A 36 12.40 -1.05 6.38
N SER A 37 11.74 -0.44 5.39
CA SER A 37 11.30 0.95 5.48
C SER A 37 10.30 1.18 6.62
N VAL A 38 9.37 0.24 6.83
CA VAL A 38 8.41 0.33 7.94
C VAL A 38 9.11 0.14 9.27
N VAL A 39 9.99 -0.85 9.39
CA VAL A 39 10.75 -1.07 10.63
C VAL A 39 11.47 0.21 11.06
N VAL A 40 12.16 0.88 10.13
CA VAL A 40 12.83 2.15 10.41
C VAL A 40 11.83 3.27 10.72
N ALA A 41 10.77 3.41 9.92
CA ALA A 41 9.77 4.46 10.10
C ALA A 41 8.98 4.32 11.41
N THR A 42 8.80 3.10 11.91
CA THR A 42 8.10 2.80 13.15
C THR A 42 9.03 2.83 14.36
N ALA A 43 10.29 2.39 14.21
CA ALA A 43 11.27 2.42 15.29
C ALA A 43 11.52 3.85 15.78
N ILE A 44 11.66 4.82 14.88
CA ILE A 44 12.00 6.20 15.26
C ILE A 44 10.92 6.82 16.18
N PRO A 45 9.63 6.92 15.81
CA PRO A 45 8.61 7.51 16.69
C PRO A 45 8.38 6.70 17.97
N ASN A 46 8.44 5.37 17.89
CA ASN A 46 8.17 4.53 19.04
C ASN A 46 9.28 4.56 20.08
N LEU A 47 10.55 4.61 19.67
CA LEU A 47 11.67 4.75 20.61
C LEU A 47 11.62 6.10 21.31
N VAL A 48 11.19 7.15 20.59
CA VAL A 48 10.91 8.46 21.21
C VAL A 48 9.79 8.35 22.24
N LEU A 49 8.64 7.75 21.90
CA LEU A 49 7.56 7.54 22.86
C LEU A 49 7.96 6.66 24.05
N LEU A 50 8.77 5.63 23.81
CA LEU A 50 9.33 4.77 24.86
C LEU A 50 10.19 5.59 25.83
N SER A 51 11.06 6.46 25.30
CA SER A 51 11.90 7.34 26.12
C SER A 51 11.10 8.37 26.94
N LEU A 52 9.92 8.76 26.43
CA LEU A 52 8.99 9.66 27.11
C LEU A 52 8.05 8.91 28.08
N GLY A 53 8.09 7.58 28.13
CA GLY A 53 7.16 6.76 28.90
C GLY A 53 5.71 6.82 28.40
N ARG A 54 5.48 7.25 27.16
CA ARG A 54 4.16 7.50 26.57
C ARG A 54 3.77 6.47 25.51
N LEU A 55 3.92 5.19 25.84
CA LEU A 55 3.53 4.10 24.95
C LEU A 55 2.01 3.99 24.73
N ASP A 56 1.22 4.70 25.54
CA ASP A 56 -0.22 4.88 25.34
C ASP A 56 -0.54 5.47 23.95
N LEU A 57 0.37 6.24 23.37
CA LEU A 57 0.16 6.95 22.11
C LEU A 57 0.63 6.18 20.86
N VAL A 58 1.13 4.95 21.04
CA VAL A 58 1.72 4.15 19.94
C VAL A 58 0.73 3.91 18.81
N MET A 59 -0.56 3.77 19.09
CA MET A 59 -1.57 3.60 18.03
C MET A 59 -1.53 4.75 17.01
N TYR A 60 -1.35 5.99 17.46
CA TYR A 60 -1.35 7.17 16.59
C TYR A 60 -0.05 7.29 15.78
N THR A 61 1.10 6.96 16.38
CA THR A 61 2.37 6.93 15.65
C THR A 61 2.45 5.74 14.69
N MET A 62 1.77 4.63 15.00
CA MET A 62 1.61 3.49 14.08
C MET A 62 0.85 3.89 12.82
N ALA A 63 -0.26 4.61 12.95
CA ALA A 63 -1.03 5.10 11.81
C ALA A 63 -0.15 5.88 10.83
N GLY A 64 0.68 6.80 11.34
CA GLY A 64 1.61 7.58 10.52
C GLY A 64 2.77 6.74 9.95
N SER A 65 3.41 5.90 10.76
CA SER A 65 4.60 5.14 10.35
C SER A 65 4.29 4.04 9.31
N LEU A 66 3.13 3.39 9.40
CA LEU A 66 2.69 2.38 8.43
C LEU A 66 2.50 2.95 7.02
N CYS A 67 2.35 4.27 6.87
CA CYS A 67 2.31 4.93 5.57
C CYS A 67 3.60 4.71 4.76
N ALA A 68 4.72 4.35 5.41
CA ALA A 68 5.96 3.96 4.75
C ALA A 68 5.77 2.77 3.79
N LEU A 69 4.80 1.88 4.03
CA LEU A 69 4.51 0.73 3.14
C LEU A 69 4.22 1.15 1.69
N TYR A 70 3.64 2.34 1.51
CA TYR A 70 3.11 2.77 0.23
C TYR A 70 4.17 3.33 -0.73
N GLY A 71 3.84 3.31 -2.02
CA GLY A 71 4.63 3.99 -3.06
C GLY A 71 5.98 3.35 -3.42
N HIS A 72 6.37 2.22 -2.83
CA HIS A 72 7.63 1.52 -3.12
C HIS A 72 7.82 1.09 -4.59
N ASN A 73 6.71 0.91 -5.31
CA ASN A 73 6.69 0.53 -6.72
C ASN A 73 6.71 1.74 -7.69
N LEU A 74 6.64 2.96 -7.16
CA LEU A 74 6.52 4.18 -7.96
C LEU A 74 7.89 4.87 -8.19
N PRO A 75 8.05 5.63 -9.29
CA PRO A 75 9.19 6.53 -9.48
C PRO A 75 9.27 7.58 -8.36
N TYR A 76 10.47 8.05 -7.99
CA TYR A 76 10.66 8.92 -6.81
C TYR A 76 9.81 10.20 -6.82
N ALA A 77 9.70 10.88 -7.97
CA ALA A 77 8.90 12.09 -8.09
C ALA A 77 7.41 11.85 -7.77
N ARG A 78 6.83 10.76 -8.29
CA ARG A 78 5.44 10.39 -7.99
C ARG A 78 5.30 9.81 -6.58
N ARG A 79 6.32 9.05 -6.12
CA ARG A 79 6.34 8.42 -4.79
C ARG A 79 6.20 9.46 -3.68
N ALA A 80 6.92 10.57 -3.75
CA ALA A 80 6.85 11.63 -2.75
C ALA A 80 5.42 12.19 -2.60
N GLY A 81 4.76 12.51 -3.71
CA GLY A 81 3.38 12.98 -3.72
C GLY A 81 2.39 11.91 -3.25
N THR A 82 2.56 10.66 -3.67
CA THR A 82 1.69 9.55 -3.26
C THR A 82 1.79 9.26 -1.76
N VAL A 83 3.00 9.21 -1.19
CA VAL A 83 3.17 8.96 0.24
C VAL A 83 2.61 10.12 1.06
N ALA A 84 2.81 11.37 0.62
CA ALA A 84 2.18 12.53 1.27
C ALA A 84 0.65 12.45 1.23
N ALA A 85 0.06 12.11 0.07
CA ALA A 85 -1.38 11.93 -0.05
C ALA A 85 -1.91 10.78 0.83
N VAL A 86 -1.15 9.69 0.95
CA VAL A 86 -1.47 8.56 1.85
C VAL A 86 -1.46 9.01 3.31
N VAL A 87 -0.44 9.74 3.75
CA VAL A 87 -0.36 10.29 5.12
C VAL A 87 -1.53 11.22 5.40
N LEU A 88 -1.88 12.10 4.47
CA LEU A 88 -3.02 13.00 4.61
C LEU A 88 -4.35 12.23 4.66
N GLY A 89 -4.55 11.25 3.78
CA GLY A 89 -5.73 10.39 3.81
C GLY A 89 -5.85 9.57 5.10
N MET A 90 -4.73 9.12 5.65
CA MET A 90 -4.68 8.36 6.89
C MET A 90 -5.05 9.26 8.06
N THR A 91 -4.47 10.46 8.10
CA THR A 91 -4.75 11.48 9.11
C THR A 91 -6.22 11.90 9.06
N ALA A 92 -6.78 12.11 7.86
CA ALA A 92 -8.18 12.48 7.69
C ALA A 92 -9.12 11.35 8.13
N GLY A 93 -8.86 10.11 7.72
CA GLY A 93 -9.66 8.95 8.11
C GLY A 93 -9.58 8.64 9.60
N LEU A 94 -8.41 8.84 10.23
CA LEU A 94 -8.23 8.74 11.67
C LEU A 94 -8.96 9.88 12.39
N GLY A 95 -8.83 11.12 11.92
CA GLY A 95 -9.51 12.28 12.51
C GLY A 95 -11.02 12.14 12.50
N ALA A 96 -11.60 11.70 11.38
CA ALA A 96 -13.03 11.42 11.28
C ALA A 96 -13.45 10.33 12.29
N ALA A 97 -12.69 9.25 12.40
CA ALA A 97 -12.96 8.18 13.36
C ALA A 97 -12.91 8.68 14.82
N LEU A 98 -11.89 9.44 15.20
CA LEU A 98 -11.73 9.97 16.56
C LEU A 98 -12.82 10.97 16.92
N VAL A 99 -13.20 11.85 15.98
CA VAL A 99 -14.30 12.80 16.18
C VAL A 99 -15.60 12.04 16.40
N VAL A 100 -15.92 11.06 15.55
CA VAL A 100 -17.16 10.27 15.73
C VAL A 100 -17.14 9.50 17.05
N ALA A 101 -16.02 8.86 17.40
CA ALA A 101 -15.87 8.15 18.68
C ALA A 101 -16.07 9.07 19.89
N SER A 102 -15.72 10.35 19.77
CA SER A 102 -15.93 11.34 20.84
C SER A 102 -17.38 11.85 20.96
N LEU A 103 -18.18 11.70 19.91
CA LEU A 103 -19.55 12.22 19.84
C LEU A 103 -20.61 11.15 20.16
N THR A 104 -20.30 9.87 19.98
CA THR A 104 -21.26 8.78 20.21
C THR A 104 -20.61 7.54 20.80
N GLY A 105 -21.30 6.92 21.77
CA GLY A 105 -20.96 5.58 22.28
C GLY A 105 -21.79 4.46 21.64
N SER A 106 -22.68 4.77 20.68
CA SER A 106 -23.56 3.76 20.08
C SER A 106 -22.80 2.89 19.09
N ALA A 107 -22.63 1.61 19.44
CA ALA A 107 -21.93 0.64 18.59
C ALA A 107 -22.51 0.55 17.17
N ALA A 108 -23.84 0.64 17.01
CA ALA A 108 -24.48 0.61 15.70
C ALA A 108 -24.05 1.79 14.81
N VAL A 109 -23.94 2.99 15.40
CA VAL A 109 -23.49 4.19 14.68
C VAL A 109 -22.01 4.07 14.32
N LEU A 110 -21.17 3.61 15.25
CA LEU A 110 -19.74 3.40 15.01
C LEU A 110 -19.49 2.39 13.90
N ILE A 111 -20.23 1.28 13.86
CA ILE A 111 -20.14 0.28 12.78
C ILE A 111 -20.56 0.89 11.45
N ALA A 112 -21.68 1.63 11.41
CA ALA A 112 -22.16 2.29 10.20
C ALA A 112 -21.13 3.29 9.65
N VAL A 113 -20.55 4.13 10.52
CA VAL A 113 -19.50 5.08 10.14
C VAL A 113 -18.25 4.34 9.69
N GLY A 114 -17.84 3.28 10.38
CA GLY A 114 -16.70 2.44 9.98
C GLY A 114 -16.88 1.86 8.59
N ALA A 115 -18.08 1.37 8.26
CA ALA A 115 -18.40 0.88 6.92
C ALA A 115 -18.33 1.98 5.86
N LEU A 116 -18.83 3.20 6.16
CA LEU A 116 -18.76 4.35 5.25
C LEU A 116 -17.32 4.81 5.02
N LEU A 117 -16.52 4.92 6.08
CA LEU A 117 -15.09 5.23 5.99
C LEU A 117 -14.37 4.19 5.13
N ALA A 118 -14.65 2.91 5.36
CA ALA A 118 -14.03 1.83 4.61
C ALA A 118 -14.40 1.84 3.12
N ALA A 119 -15.67 2.11 2.81
CA ALA A 119 -16.13 2.30 1.44
C ALA A 119 -15.42 3.48 0.77
N GLY A 120 -15.35 4.64 1.45
CA GLY A 120 -14.64 5.82 0.95
C GLY A 120 -13.15 5.58 0.72
N GLN A 121 -12.48 4.92 1.67
CA GLN A 121 -11.07 4.54 1.56
C GLN A 121 -10.81 3.57 0.41
N LYS A 122 -11.71 2.59 0.20
CA LYS A 122 -11.66 1.67 -0.95
C LYS A 122 -11.77 2.45 -2.26
N LEU A 123 -12.78 3.29 -2.40
CA LEU A 123 -13.02 4.10 -3.60
C LEU A 123 -11.83 5.01 -3.89
N LEU A 124 -11.27 5.65 -2.86
CA LEU A 124 -10.10 6.52 -3.00
C LEU A 124 -8.87 5.72 -3.47
N CYS A 125 -8.61 4.56 -2.88
CA CYS A 125 -7.49 3.69 -3.28
C CYS A 125 -7.65 3.16 -4.71
N ASP A 126 -8.88 2.80 -5.11
CA ASP A 126 -9.18 2.33 -6.46
C ASP A 126 -9.01 3.46 -7.50
N ALA A 127 -9.55 4.64 -7.21
CA ALA A 127 -9.46 5.80 -8.08
C ALA A 127 -8.01 6.27 -8.27
N SER A 128 -7.23 6.27 -7.19
CA SER A 128 -5.81 6.64 -7.21
C SER A 128 -4.89 5.53 -7.74
N ARG A 129 -5.44 4.34 -8.02
CA ARG A 129 -4.68 3.13 -8.40
C ARG A 129 -3.51 2.87 -7.45
N VAL A 130 -3.74 3.11 -6.15
CA VAL A 130 -2.76 2.84 -5.10
C VAL A 130 -2.53 1.33 -5.08
N GLY A 131 -1.30 0.91 -5.38
CA GLY A 131 -0.92 -0.49 -5.35
C GLY A 131 -1.05 -1.11 -3.95
N PRO A 132 -0.80 -2.42 -3.80
CA PRO A 132 -0.78 -3.08 -2.50
C PRO A 132 0.09 -2.30 -1.50
N PRO A 133 -0.36 -2.07 -0.24
CA PRO A 133 -1.44 -2.76 0.50
C PRO A 133 -2.87 -2.20 0.32
N GLY A 134 -3.11 -1.25 -0.60
CA GLY A 134 -4.45 -0.73 -0.90
C GLY A 134 -5.13 -0.08 0.32
N PRO A 135 -6.45 -0.25 0.51
CA PRO A 135 -7.20 0.42 1.59
C PRO A 135 -7.03 -0.25 2.97
N VAL A 136 -6.44 -1.45 3.05
CA VAL A 136 -6.50 -2.29 4.26
C VAL A 136 -5.98 -1.58 5.51
N ILE A 137 -4.82 -0.92 5.42
CA ILE A 137 -4.24 -0.22 6.57
C ILE A 137 -5.12 0.95 7.01
N PHE A 138 -5.67 1.71 6.06
CA PHE A 138 -6.60 2.81 6.36
C PHE A 138 -7.85 2.31 7.08
N THR A 139 -8.46 1.24 6.54
CA THR A 139 -9.67 0.66 7.11
C THR A 139 -9.42 0.13 8.51
N PHE A 140 -8.27 -0.54 8.71
CA PHE A 140 -7.89 -1.09 10.00
C PHE A 140 -7.69 0.00 11.06
N VAL A 141 -6.91 1.03 10.73
CA VAL A 141 -6.63 2.14 11.65
C VAL A 141 -7.90 2.92 11.99
N SER A 142 -8.70 3.29 10.98
CA SER A 142 -9.95 4.02 11.21
C SER A 142 -10.96 3.20 12.01
N SER A 143 -11.06 1.89 11.75
CA SER A 143 -11.97 1.01 12.50
C SER A 143 -11.51 0.84 13.94
N ALA A 144 -10.21 0.62 14.18
CA ALA A 144 -9.67 0.55 15.53
C ALA A 144 -9.94 1.84 16.31
N ALA A 145 -9.69 3.00 15.70
CA ALA A 145 -9.87 4.30 16.32
C ALA A 145 -11.33 4.62 16.68
N LEU A 146 -12.31 4.07 15.96
CA LEU A 146 -13.74 4.26 16.28
C LEU A 146 -14.14 3.66 17.63
N PHE A 147 -13.43 2.63 18.10
CA PHE A 147 -13.74 1.93 19.35
C PHE A 147 -12.80 2.29 20.50
N VAL A 148 -11.92 3.27 20.31
CA VAL A 148 -11.08 3.79 21.39
C VAL A 148 -11.84 4.95 22.06
N PRO A 149 -12.01 4.93 23.39
CA PRO A 149 -12.59 6.07 24.11
C PRO A 149 -11.73 7.32 23.93
N GLN A 150 -12.34 8.41 23.45
CA GLN A 150 -11.61 9.63 23.08
C GLN A 150 -12.39 10.88 23.48
N THR A 151 -11.64 11.94 23.81
CA THR A 151 -12.19 13.26 24.10
C THR A 151 -11.81 14.23 22.99
N LEU A 152 -12.72 15.16 22.64
CA LEU A 152 -12.51 16.12 21.55
C LEU A 152 -11.21 16.95 21.70
N GLY A 153 -10.84 17.30 22.94
CA GLY A 153 -9.63 18.07 23.21
C GLY A 153 -8.32 17.35 22.90
N GLN A 154 -8.32 16.01 22.85
CA GLN A 154 -7.12 15.21 22.56
C GLN A 154 -6.92 14.92 21.07
N VAL A 155 -7.97 15.09 20.25
CA VAL A 155 -7.93 14.80 18.81
C VAL A 155 -6.80 15.56 18.09
N PRO A 156 -6.61 16.88 18.28
CA PRO A 156 -5.53 17.60 17.61
C PRO A 156 -4.14 17.04 17.95
N GLY A 157 -3.93 16.63 19.21
CA GLY A 157 -2.66 16.04 19.65
C GLY A 157 -2.38 14.69 18.99
N HIS A 158 -3.39 13.82 18.92
CA HIS A 158 -3.28 12.52 18.26
C HIS A 158 -3.06 12.65 16.74
N LEU A 159 -3.68 13.64 16.11
CA LEU A 159 -3.45 13.95 14.70
C LEU A 159 -2.05 14.52 14.46
N ALA A 160 -1.55 15.37 15.36
CA ALA A 160 -0.18 15.89 15.28
C ALA A 160 0.86 14.76 15.39
N LEU A 161 0.65 13.79 16.28
CA LEU A 161 1.51 12.59 16.38
C LEU A 161 1.47 11.74 15.11
N THR A 162 0.28 11.55 14.55
CA THR A 162 0.08 10.80 13.30
C THR A 162 0.80 11.49 12.14
N LEU A 163 0.64 12.81 12.01
CA LEU A 163 1.33 13.61 10.99
C LEU A 163 2.84 13.61 11.20
N GLY A 164 3.32 13.74 12.44
CA GLY A 164 4.75 13.69 12.77
C GLY A 164 5.38 12.35 12.39
N ALA A 165 4.75 11.24 12.79
CA ALA A 165 5.18 9.90 12.39
C ALA A 165 5.04 9.69 10.86
N GLY A 166 4.01 10.26 10.25
CA GLY A 166 3.82 10.27 8.80
C GLY A 166 4.93 11.02 8.07
N ALA A 167 5.40 12.15 8.59
CA ALA A 167 6.53 12.89 8.05
C ALA A 167 7.83 12.08 8.15
N VAL A 168 8.07 11.39 9.27
CA VAL A 168 9.18 10.43 9.40
C VAL A 168 9.07 9.33 8.35
N SER A 169 7.88 8.76 8.17
CA SER A 169 7.62 7.73 7.16
C SER A 169 7.92 8.24 5.73
N TRP A 170 7.55 9.48 5.44
CA TRP A 170 7.82 10.14 4.16
C TRP A 170 9.31 10.36 3.95
N LEU A 171 10.04 10.81 4.97
CA LEU A 171 11.49 10.95 4.91
C LEU A 171 12.17 9.60 4.65
N VAL A 172 11.80 8.55 5.38
CA VAL A 172 12.35 7.21 5.16
C VAL A 172 12.02 6.69 3.77
N ALA A 173 10.78 6.88 3.30
CA ALA A 173 10.34 6.41 1.99
C ALA A 173 10.96 7.19 0.81
N VAL A 174 11.23 8.48 0.96
CA VAL A 174 11.64 9.38 -0.13
C VAL A 174 13.13 9.71 -0.07
N VAL A 175 13.66 10.05 1.10
CA VAL A 175 15.02 10.57 1.28
C VAL A 175 16.04 9.42 1.26
N ALA A 176 15.79 8.33 1.98
CA ALA A 176 16.74 7.20 2.04
C ALA A 176 17.07 6.63 0.64
N PRO A 177 16.11 6.45 -0.28
CA PRO A 177 16.43 5.97 -1.62
C PRO A 177 16.99 7.05 -2.56
N ALA A 178 16.61 8.32 -2.38
CA ALA A 178 17.10 9.44 -3.19
C ALA A 178 18.60 9.69 -2.95
N LEU A 179 19.09 9.46 -1.73
CA LEU A 179 20.51 9.51 -1.36
C LEU A 179 21.34 8.38 -1.97
N ILE A 180 20.76 7.19 -2.15
CA ILE A 180 21.50 6.00 -2.59
C ILE A 180 21.60 5.92 -4.12
N ARG A 181 20.56 6.35 -4.86
CA ARG A 181 20.53 6.22 -6.34
C ARG A 181 19.47 7.12 -6.97
N ARG A 182 19.84 8.37 -7.24
CA ARG A 182 18.96 9.42 -7.79
C ARG A 182 18.21 8.98 -9.06
N ASP A 183 18.90 8.30 -9.99
CA ASP A 183 18.32 7.91 -11.31
C ASP A 183 17.88 6.42 -11.37
N GLY A 184 17.84 5.75 -10.22
CA GLY A 184 17.47 4.34 -10.12
C GLY A 184 16.10 3.96 -10.72
N PRO A 185 15.03 4.78 -10.64
CA PRO A 185 13.73 4.42 -11.19
C PRO A 185 13.63 4.71 -12.69
N GLU A 186 14.33 5.74 -13.19
CA GLU A 186 14.35 6.10 -14.61
C GLU A 186 15.01 5.00 -15.43
N ARG A 187 16.18 4.52 -14.98
CA ARG A 187 16.86 3.37 -15.59
C ARG A 187 15.99 2.10 -15.61
N ARG A 188 15.17 1.88 -14.57
CA ARG A 188 14.25 0.74 -14.49
C ARG A 188 13.03 0.90 -15.42
N ALA A 189 12.53 2.12 -15.59
CA ALA A 189 11.47 2.41 -16.54
C ALA A 189 11.96 2.19 -17.97
N THR A 190 13.17 2.66 -18.31
CA THR A 190 13.81 2.41 -19.61
C THR A 190 14.04 0.92 -19.86
N ALA A 191 14.58 0.19 -18.87
CA ALA A 191 14.77 -1.25 -18.99
C ALA A 191 13.45 -2.00 -19.29
N ARG A 192 12.36 -1.68 -18.55
CA ARG A 192 11.05 -2.30 -18.80
C ARG A 192 10.46 -1.96 -20.16
N ALA A 193 10.65 -0.73 -20.64
CA ALA A 193 10.21 -0.31 -21.96
C ALA A 193 10.98 -1.07 -23.06
N LEU A 194 12.29 -1.25 -22.88
CA LEU A 194 13.13 -2.04 -23.78
C LEU A 194 12.74 -3.52 -23.76
N ASP A 195 12.50 -4.12 -22.59
CA ASP A 195 12.04 -5.51 -22.47
C ASP A 195 10.67 -5.72 -23.16
N ALA A 196 9.74 -4.77 -22.99
CA ALA A 196 8.44 -4.82 -23.65
C ALA A 196 8.54 -4.67 -25.18
N ALA A 197 9.42 -3.77 -25.64
CA ALA A 197 9.71 -3.59 -27.07
C ALA A 197 10.36 -4.85 -27.67
N ALA A 198 11.31 -5.47 -26.97
CA ALA A 198 11.95 -6.72 -27.39
C ALA A 198 10.95 -7.89 -27.44
N ALA A 199 10.04 -7.99 -26.46
CA ALA A 199 8.97 -8.99 -26.47
C ALA A 199 8.00 -8.78 -27.65
N HIS A 200 7.68 -7.53 -27.99
CA HIS A 200 6.85 -7.20 -29.15
C HIS A 200 7.55 -7.54 -30.47
N ALA A 201 8.85 -7.26 -30.58
CA ALA A 201 9.65 -7.60 -31.75
C ALA A 201 9.82 -9.12 -31.94
N ALA A 202 9.95 -9.88 -30.85
CA ALA A 202 10.06 -11.34 -30.88
C ALA A 202 8.75 -12.06 -31.21
N ALA A 203 7.60 -11.42 -31.00
CA ALA A 203 6.28 -11.97 -31.32
C ALA A 203 5.38 -10.91 -32.01
N PRO A 204 5.64 -10.59 -33.30
CA PRO A 204 4.79 -9.67 -34.04
C PRO A 204 3.35 -10.20 -34.07
N GLY A 205 2.39 -9.36 -33.67
CA GLY A 205 0.97 -9.67 -33.77
C GLY A 205 0.57 -10.05 -35.20
N HIS A 206 -0.57 -10.73 -35.37
CA HIS A 206 -1.04 -11.21 -36.68
C HIS A 206 -1.20 -10.11 -37.75
N ALA A 207 -1.26 -8.83 -37.35
CA ALA A 207 -1.37 -7.69 -38.26
C ALA A 207 -0.06 -7.34 -39.00
N THR A 208 1.12 -7.59 -38.41
CA THR A 208 2.43 -7.26 -39.00
C THR A 208 3.06 -8.42 -39.77
N ARG A 209 2.39 -9.57 -39.86
CA ARG A 209 2.89 -10.74 -40.61
C ARG A 209 2.53 -10.71 -42.11
N ARG A 210 1.83 -9.67 -42.57
CA ARG A 210 1.36 -9.49 -43.97
C ARG A 210 1.66 -8.11 -44.57
N ALA A 211 2.60 -7.37 -43.99
CA ALA A 211 3.24 -6.22 -44.64
C ALA A 211 4.65 -6.66 -45.03
#